data_AF-A0A8J7MCN1-F1
#
_entry.id   AF-A0A8J7MCN1-F1
#
_cell.length_a   1.000
_cell.length_b   1.000
_cell.length_c   1.000
_cell.angle_alpha   90.00
_cell.angle_beta   90.00
_cell.angle_gamma   90.00
#
_symmetry.space_group_name_H-M   'P 1'
#
loop_
_entity.id
_entity.type
_entity.pdbx_description
1 polymer ?
#
loop_
_entity_poly.entity_id
_entity_poly.type
_entity_poly.pdbx_seq_one_letter_code
_entity_poly.pdbx_strand_id
1 'polypeptide(L)'
;GSQYTSCKLRKLLGDHKFKQSMSAKGNCYDNATCESFFGSLKAELLPSCGYFASRELARKAIFEYIEGFYNTYRRHSSLGYISPFEYLKKQNQVALAA
;
A
#
# COMPACT_ATOMS: atom_id res chain seq x y z
N GLY A 1 1.57 15.71 4.51
CA GLY A 1 2.81 16.14 3.83
C GLY A 1 3.97 16.33 4.80
N SER A 2 3.81 17.15 5.84
CA SER A 2 4.88 17.58 6.75
C SER A 2 5.75 16.46 7.32
N GLN A 3 5.17 15.29 7.63
CA GLN A 3 5.93 14.15 8.15
C GLN A 3 6.90 13.58 7.12
N TYR A 4 6.50 13.56 5.85
CA TYR A 4 7.36 13.13 4.75
C TYR A 4 8.43 14.17 4.38
N THR A 5 8.22 15.44 4.71
CA THR A 5 9.23 16.50 4.50
C THR A 5 10.08 16.78 5.74
N SER A 6 9.89 16.03 6.83
CA SER A 6 10.57 16.26 8.10
C SER A 6 12.08 15.99 8.01
N CYS A 7 12.87 16.74 8.77
CA CYS A 7 14.32 16.53 8.86
C CYS A 7 14.67 15.11 9.32
N LYS A 8 13.86 14.54 10.24
CA LYS A 8 14.04 13.19 10.76
C LYS A 8 13.93 12.14 9.65
N LEU A 9 12.92 12.23 8.79
CA LEU A 9 12.77 11.30 7.67
C LEU A 9 13.87 11.51 6.63
N ARG A 10 14.18 12.76 6.27
CA ARG A 10 15.24 13.05 5.30
C ARG A 10 16.59 12.49 5.71
N LYS A 11 16.95 12.63 7.00
CA LYS A 11 18.18 12.06 7.55
C LYS A 11 18.18 10.53 7.42
N LEU A 12 17.10 9.87 7.85
CA LEU A 12 16.97 8.42 7.76
C LEU A 12 17.13 7.92 6.31
N LEU A 13 16.49 8.58 5.34
CA LEU A 13 16.62 8.21 3.93
C LEU A 13 18.06 8.41 3.42
N GLY A 14 18.73 9.49 3.81
CA GLY A 14 20.13 9.75 3.49
C GLY A 14 21.07 8.69 4.04
N ASP A 15 20.89 8.31 5.31
CA ASP A 15 21.69 7.27 5.99
C ASP A 15 21.59 5.92 5.27
N HIS A 16 20.42 5.61 4.69
CA HIS A 16 20.17 4.39 3.92
C HIS A 16 20.36 4.55 2.40
N LYS A 17 20.88 5.69 1.92
CA LYS A 17 21.09 5.99 0.49
C LYS A 17 19.83 5.90 -0.38
N PHE A 18 18.65 6.12 0.21
CA PHE A 18 17.40 6.20 -0.54
C PHE A 18 17.21 7.59 -1.15
N LYS A 19 16.82 7.62 -2.43
CA LYS A 19 16.40 8.86 -3.09
C LYS A 19 14.93 9.14 -2.78
N GLN A 20 14.67 10.25 -2.09
CA GLN A 20 13.30 10.68 -1.85
C GLN A 20 12.67 11.23 -3.13
N SER A 21 11.48 10.72 -3.48
CA SER A 21 10.64 11.26 -4.57
C SER A 21 9.38 11.87 -3.96
N MET A 22 9.11 13.14 -4.26
CA MET A 22 7.93 13.87 -3.77
C MET A 22 7.27 14.58 -4.95
N SER A 23 5.95 14.42 -5.07
CA SER A 23 5.15 15.14 -6.06
C SER A 23 5.12 16.65 -5.78
N ALA A 24 4.96 17.43 -6.84
CA ALA A 24 4.70 18.85 -6.70
C ALA A 24 3.39 19.10 -5.92
N LYS A 25 3.32 20.24 -5.22
CA LYS A 25 2.09 20.64 -4.52
C LYS A 25 0.93 20.69 -5.51
N GLY A 26 -0.15 19.96 -5.23
CA GLY A 26 -1.34 19.91 -6.07
C GLY A 26 -1.31 18.84 -7.17
N ASN A 27 -0.24 18.06 -7.31
CA ASN A 27 -0.23 16.90 -8.20
C ASN A 27 -0.73 15.65 -7.45
N CYS A 28 -2.01 15.34 -7.56
CA CYS A 28 -2.63 14.18 -6.92
C CYS A 28 -2.47 12.87 -7.71
N TYR A 29 -2.12 12.93 -9.00
CA TYR A 29 -2.06 11.75 -9.87
C TYR A 29 -1.02 10.74 -9.41
N ASP A 30 0.13 11.21 -8.94
CA ASP A 30 1.20 10.35 -8.42
C ASP A 30 0.78 9.55 -7.18
N ASN A 31 -0.21 10.05 -6.42
CA ASN A 31 -0.73 9.41 -5.21
C ASN A 31 -1.99 8.57 -5.47
N ALA A 32 -2.53 8.58 -6.69
CA ALA A 32 -3.82 7.95 -7.01
C ALA A 32 -3.85 6.45 -6.69
N THR A 33 -2.73 5.75 -6.86
CA THR A 33 -2.60 4.32 -6.52
C THR A 33 -2.72 4.08 -5.03
N CYS A 34 -2.02 4.87 -4.20
CA CYS A 34 -2.14 4.81 -2.76
C CYS A 34 -3.56 5.19 -2.30
N GLU A 35 -4.17 6.22 -2.89
CA GLU A 35 -5.55 6.62 -2.57
C GLU A 35 -6.56 5.51 -2.89
N SER A 36 -6.42 4.86 -4.05
CA SER A 36 -7.26 3.72 -4.44
C SER A 36 -7.14 2.55 -3.46
N PHE A 37 -5.92 2.24 -3.01
CA PHE A 37 -5.68 1.24 -1.96
C PHE A 37 -6.41 1.62 -0.67
N PHE A 38 -6.21 2.84 -0.16
CA PHE A 38 -6.86 3.26 1.10
C PHE A 38 -8.38 3.35 0.98
N GLY A 39 -8.91 3.67 -0.20
CA GLY A 39 -10.34 3.59 -0.48
C GLY A 39 -10.87 2.16 -0.35
N SER A 40 -10.18 1.20 -0.99
CA SER A 40 -10.55 -0.22 -0.92
C SER A 40 -10.43 -0.77 0.50
N LEU A 41 -9.32 -0.49 1.18
CA LEU A 41 -9.08 -0.88 2.58
C LEU A 41 -10.23 -0.41 3.47
N LYS A 42 -10.63 0.86 3.38
CA LYS A 42 -11.69 1.39 4.23
C LYS A 42 -13.05 0.79 3.89
N ALA A 43 -13.37 0.64 2.61
CA ALA A 43 -14.66 0.10 2.16
C ALA A 43 -14.84 -1.37 2.53
N GLU A 44 -13.76 -2.16 2.49
CA GLU A 44 -13.83 -3.60 2.67
C GLU A 44 -13.53 -4.03 4.11
N LEU A 45 -12.69 -3.29 4.85
CA LEU A 45 -12.25 -3.67 6.20
C LEU A 45 -12.99 -2.97 7.33
N LEU A 46 -13.43 -1.70 7.14
CA LEU A 46 -14.00 -0.98 8.28
C LEU A 46 -15.35 -1.58 8.68
N PRO A 47 -15.58 -1.76 9.99
CA PRO A 47 -16.91 -2.13 10.49
C PRO A 47 -17.95 -1.07 10.11
N SER A 48 -19.23 -1.46 10.11
CA SER A 48 -20.33 -0.53 9.81
C SER A 48 -20.38 0.70 10.74
N CYS A 49 -19.86 0.59 11.97
CA CYS A 49 -19.74 1.71 12.91
C CYS A 49 -18.54 2.63 12.61
N GLY A 50 -17.64 2.27 11.69
CA GLY A 50 -16.54 3.09 11.21
C GLY A 50 -15.25 3.07 12.05
N TYR A 51 -15.21 2.32 13.17
CA TYR A 51 -14.03 2.24 14.03
C TYR A 51 -13.89 0.88 14.74
N PHE A 52 -12.69 0.59 15.24
CA PHE A 52 -12.40 -0.59 16.05
C PHE A 52 -12.44 -0.25 17.54
N ALA A 53 -12.83 -1.23 18.37
CA ALA A 53 -12.89 -1.06 19.81
C ALA A 53 -11.52 -0.83 20.48
N SER A 54 -10.43 -1.30 19.86
CA SER A 54 -9.08 -1.04 20.33
C SER A 54 -8.07 -0.92 19.19
N ARG A 55 -6.91 -0.36 19.49
CA ARG A 55 -5.80 -0.25 18.53
C ARG A 55 -5.25 -1.62 18.15
N GLU A 56 -5.23 -2.55 19.09
CA GLU A 56 -4.76 -3.93 18.89
C GLU A 56 -5.65 -4.66 17.89
N LEU A 57 -6.97 -4.52 18.04
CA LEU A 57 -7.94 -5.08 17.09
C LEU A 57 -7.79 -4.45 15.70
N ALA A 58 -7.63 -3.13 15.61
CA ALA A 58 -7.37 -2.46 14.34
C ALA A 58 -6.09 -2.98 13.67
N ARG A 59 -5.01 -3.15 14.44
CA ARG A 59 -3.74 -3.67 13.92
C ARG A 59 -3.88 -5.09 13.37
N LYS A 60 -4.56 -5.97 14.12
CA LYS A 60 -4.81 -7.34 13.69
C LYS A 60 -5.65 -7.38 12.40
N ALA A 61 -6.76 -6.64 12.37
CA ALA A 61 -7.64 -6.57 11.21
C ALA A 61 -6.91 -6.03 9.96
N ILE A 62 -6.10 -4.97 10.11
CA ILE A 62 -5.31 -4.41 9.01
C ILE A 62 -4.28 -5.43 8.50
N PHE A 63 -3.60 -6.15 9.39
CA PHE A 63 -2.62 -7.17 9.01
C PHE A 63 -3.29 -8.32 8.25
N GLU A 64 -4.38 -8.87 8.79
CA GLU A 64 -5.15 -9.95 8.15
C GLU A 64 -5.71 -9.51 6.81
N TYR A 65 -6.17 -8.26 6.69
CA TYR A 65 -6.62 -7.72 5.41
C TYR A 65 -5.48 -7.65 4.40
N ILE A 66 -4.30 -7.11 4.76
CA ILE A 66 -3.20 -6.93 3.80
C ILE A 66 -2.60 -8.28 3.39
N GLU A 67 -2.15 -9.07 4.37
CA GLU A 67 -1.39 -10.30 4.12
C GLU A 67 -2.31 -11.50 3.86
N GLY A 68 -3.46 -11.54 4.53
CA GLY A 68 -4.38 -12.67 4.42
C GLY A 68 -5.34 -12.56 3.25
N PHE A 69 -5.67 -11.35 2.78
CA PHE A 69 -6.69 -11.14 1.73
C PHE A 69 -6.21 -10.32 0.54
N TYR A 70 -5.74 -9.09 0.74
CA TYR A 70 -5.43 -8.13 -0.31
C TYR A 70 -4.31 -8.64 -1.22
N ASN A 71 -3.18 -9.04 -0.63
CA ASN A 71 -2.03 -9.52 -1.40
C ASN A 71 -2.29 -10.89 -2.04
N THR A 72 -3.02 -11.77 -1.35
CA THR A 72 -3.15 -13.19 -1.69
C THR A 72 -4.35 -13.51 -2.59
N TYR A 73 -5.52 -12.91 -2.32
CA TYR A 73 -6.79 -13.30 -2.96
C TYR A 73 -7.49 -12.18 -3.73
N ARG A 74 -7.36 -10.92 -3.29
CA ARG A 74 -8.10 -9.81 -3.90
C ARG A 74 -7.67 -9.60 -5.34
N ARG A 75 -8.63 -9.68 -6.28
CA ARG A 75 -8.36 -9.52 -7.72
C ARG A 75 -8.41 -8.05 -8.11
N HIS A 76 -7.46 -7.64 -8.95
CA HIS A 76 -7.39 -6.28 -9.47
C HIS A 76 -7.58 -6.28 -10.98
N SER A 77 -8.50 -5.46 -11.50
CA SER A 77 -8.74 -5.33 -12.95
C SER A 77 -7.49 -4.86 -13.69
N SER A 78 -6.73 -3.93 -13.10
CA SER A 78 -5.45 -3.46 -13.63
C SER A 78 -4.34 -4.52 -13.70
N LEU A 79 -4.48 -5.64 -12.97
CA LEU A 79 -3.53 -6.75 -12.98
C LEU A 79 -4.00 -7.90 -13.87
N GLY A 80 -5.09 -7.75 -14.63
CA GLY A 80 -5.70 -8.84 -15.39
C GLY A 80 -6.50 -9.79 -14.51
N TYR A 81 -7.16 -9.27 -13.47
CA TYR A 81 -8.01 -10.02 -12.54
C TYR A 81 -7.29 -11.13 -11.74
N ILE A 82 -6.01 -10.93 -11.43
CA ILE A 82 -5.25 -11.75 -10.48
C ILE A 82 -4.90 -10.96 -9.21
N SER A 83 -4.44 -11.65 -8.18
CA SER A 83 -3.98 -11.02 -6.94
C SER A 83 -2.60 -10.39 -7.10
N PRO A 84 -2.24 -9.40 -6.27
CA PRO A 84 -0.91 -8.78 -6.28
C PRO A 84 0.22 -9.80 -6.16
N PHE A 85 0.06 -10.82 -5.32
CA PHE A 85 1.07 -11.87 -5.14
C PHE A 85 1.25 -12.72 -6.41
N GLU A 86 0.17 -13.13 -7.06
CA GLU A 86 0.24 -13.88 -8.32
C GLU A 86 0.82 -13.03 -9.45
N TYR A 87 0.50 -11.75 -9.50
CA TYR A 87 1.11 -10.82 -10.45
C TYR A 87 2.64 -10.74 -10.26
N LEU A 88 3.10 -10.55 -9.02
CA LEU A 88 4.54 -10.49 -8.72
C LEU A 88 5.25 -11.81 -9.05
N LYS A 89 4.64 -12.95 -8.72
CA LYS A 89 5.17 -14.27 -9.03
C LYS A 89 5.38 -14.46 -10.54
N LYS A 90 4.41 -14.05 -11.36
CA LYS A 90 4.54 -14.08 -12.83
C LYS A 90 5.65 -13.16 -13.33
N GLN A 91 5.78 -11.95 -12.79
CA GLN A 91 6.86 -11.04 -13.18
C GLN A 91 8.25 -11.60 -12.85
N ASN A 92 8.42 -12.19 -11.67
CA ASN A 92 9.69 -12.77 -11.26
C ASN A 92 10.08 -13.99 -12.12
N GLN A 93 9.10 -14.78 -12.56
CA GLN A 93 9.35 -15.88 -13.50
C GLN A 93 9.83 -15.39 -14.86
N VAL A 94 9.26 -14.29 -15.38
CA VAL A 94 9.72 -13.67 -16.63
C VAL A 94 11.14 -13.11 -16.47
N ALA A 95 11.44 -12.44 -15.35
CA ALA A 95 12.75 -11.88 -15.09
C ALA A 95 13.87 -12.93 -14.91
N LEU A 96 13.53 -14.14 -14.43
CA LEU A 96 14.47 -15.26 -14.32
C LEU A 96 14.65 -16.04 -15.62
N ALA A 97 13.71 -15.90 -16.57
CA ALA A 97 13.74 -16.58 -17.86
C ALA A 97 14.37 -15.72 -18.99
N ALA A 98 14.73 -14.47 -18.69
CA ALA A 98 15.40 -13.51 -19.58
C ALA A 98 16.88 -13.37 -19.22
#